data_AF-A0A3B0TGJ3-F1
#
_entry.id   AF-A0A3B0TGJ3-F1
#
_cell.length_a   1.000
_cell.length_b   1.000
_cell.length_c   1.000
_cell.angle_alpha   90.00
_cell.angle_beta   90.00
_cell.angle_gamma   90.00
#
_symmetry.space_group_name_H-M   'P 1'
#
loop_
_entity.id
_entity.type
_entity.pdbx_description
1 polymer ?
#
loop_
_entity_poly.entity_id
_entity_poly.type
_entity_poly.pdbx_seq_one_letter_code
_entity_poly.pdbx_strand_id
1 'polypeptide(L)' 'MRNKLLITGMSLAVATLLSACSGLEGPDEFAVLKNPPLIVPPDYHLRPPGDESEVKGAFTPQQIAKRALFGSDAR' A
#
# COMPACT_ATOMS: atom_id res chain seq x y z
N MET A 1 -2.99 -30.52 -46.85
CA MET A 1 -1.71 -30.07 -46.25
C MET A 1 -1.86 -28.76 -45.49
N ARG A 2 -2.62 -27.79 -46.01
CA ARG A 2 -2.88 -26.49 -45.37
C ARG A 2 -3.49 -26.55 -43.95
N ASN A 3 -4.45 -27.46 -43.71
CA ASN A 3 -5.03 -27.62 -42.36
C ASN A 3 -4.04 -28.22 -41.35
N LYS A 4 -3.13 -29.08 -41.80
CA LYS A 4 -2.08 -29.65 -40.92
C LYS A 4 -1.10 -28.55 -40.49
N LEU A 5 -0.72 -27.68 -41.42
CA LEU A 5 0.15 -26.52 -41.16
C LEU A 5 -0.49 -25.52 -40.18
N LEU A 6 -1.80 -25.28 -40.32
CA LEU A 6 -2.56 -24.42 -39.41
C LEU A 6 -2.65 -25.01 -37.99
N ILE A 7 -2.90 -26.32 -37.87
CA ILE A 7 -3.01 -26.99 -36.56
C ILE A 7 -1.65 -26.99 -35.85
N THR A 8 -0.56 -27.29 -36.55
CA THR A 8 0.79 -27.28 -35.96
C THR A 8 1.24 -25.89 -35.53
N GLY A 9 0.86 -24.85 -36.29
CA GLY A 9 1.14 -23.46 -35.93
C GLY A 9 0.37 -23.02 -34.67
N MET A 10 -0.91 -23.40 -34.57
CA MET A 10 -1.74 -23.12 -33.39
C MET A 10 -1.19 -23.80 -32.13
N SER A 11 -0.80 -25.07 -32.22
CA SER A 11 -0.24 -25.80 -31.07
C SER A 11 1.08 -25.20 -30.57
N LEU A 12 1.92 -24.71 -31.49
CA LEU A 12 3.20 -24.08 -31.14
C LEU A 12 2.99 -22.72 -30.46
N ALA A 13 2.03 -21.93 -30.96
CA ALA A 13 1.64 -20.65 -30.34
C ALA A 13 1.12 -20.85 -28.91
N VAL A 14 0.27 -21.85 -28.69
CA VAL A 14 -0.25 -22.19 -27.36
C VAL A 14 0.88 -22.63 -26.42
N ALA A 15 1.82 -23.47 -26.88
CA ALA A 15 2.95 -23.89 -26.06
C ALA A 15 3.84 -22.71 -25.62
N THR A 16 4.06 -21.73 -26.51
CA THR A 16 4.86 -20.55 -26.18
C THR A 16 4.18 -19.62 -25.17
N LEU A 17 2.83 -19.52 -25.21
CA LEU A 17 2.06 -18.70 -24.27
C LEU A 17 2.05 -19.31 -22.85
N LEU A 18 2.02 -20.64 -22.73
CA LEU A 18 2.01 -21.33 -21.43
C LEU A 18 3.37 -21.30 -20.70
N SER A 19 4.48 -21.13 -21.42
CA SER A 19 5.82 -21.07 -20.82
C SER A 19 6.06 -19.83 -19.94
N ALA A 20 5.19 -18.81 -20.00
CA ALA A 20 5.31 -17.59 -19.19
C ALA A 20 4.99 -17.81 -17.70
N CYS A 21 4.38 -18.94 -17.32
CA CYS A 21 3.99 -19.22 -15.93
C CYS A 21 4.98 -20.10 -15.14
N SER A 22 6.08 -20.58 -15.73
CA SER A 22 6.98 -21.53 -15.07
C SER A 22 8.16 -20.90 -14.31
N GLY A 23 8.24 -19.57 -14.24
CA GLY A 23 9.39 -18.84 -13.70
C GLY A 23 9.21 -18.21 -12.31
N LEU A 24 8.15 -18.56 -11.57
CA LEU A 24 7.98 -18.07 -10.21
C LEU A 24 8.93 -18.84 -9.28
N GLU A 25 10.13 -18.29 -9.08
CA GLU A 25 10.99 -18.68 -7.97
C GLU A 25 10.26 -18.34 -6.66
N GLY A 26 10.24 -19.32 -5.75
CA GLY A 26 9.66 -19.12 -4.42
C GLY A 26 10.43 -18.05 -3.64
N PRO A 27 9.82 -17.48 -2.58
CA PRO A 27 10.52 -16.49 -1.75
C PRO A 27 11.79 -17.10 -1.13
N ASP A 28 12.86 -16.31 -1.09
CA ASP A 28 14.12 -16.72 -0.47
C ASP A 28 14.01 -16.67 1.07
N GLU A 29 13.82 -17.83 1.69
CA GLU A 29 13.74 -17.97 3.15
C GLU A 29 15.08 -17.72 3.87
N PHE A 30 16.19 -17.66 3.14
CA PHE A 30 17.52 -17.43 3.70
C PHE A 30 18.03 -16.00 3.46
N ALA A 31 17.22 -15.13 2.87
CA ALA A 31 17.54 -13.73 2.69
C ALA A 31 17.72 -13.03 4.06
N VAL A 32 18.93 -12.55 4.35
CA VAL A 32 19.20 -11.78 5.56
C VAL A 32 18.92 -10.30 5.31
N LEU A 33 17.82 -9.78 5.86
CA LEU A 33 17.52 -8.35 5.82
C LEU A 33 18.14 -7.62 7.02
N LYS A 34 18.74 -6.46 6.76
CA LYS A 34 19.23 -5.55 7.80
C LYS A 34 18.14 -4.56 8.17
N ASN A 35 17.74 -4.53 9.44
CA ASN A 35 16.83 -3.50 9.93
C ASN A 35 17.46 -2.10 9.78
N PRO A 36 16.66 -1.06 9.47
CA PRO A 36 17.14 0.31 9.53
C PRO A 36 17.68 0.61 10.94
N PRO A 37 18.69 1.50 11.06
CA PRO A 37 19.21 1.89 12.36
C PRO A 37 18.08 2.48 13.21
N LEU A 38 17.99 2.04 14.46
CA LEU A 38 17.05 2.61 15.43
C LEU A 38 17.57 3.99 15.84
N ILE A 39 16.81 5.03 15.50
CA ILE A 39 17.02 6.39 15.99
C ILE A 39 16.10 6.58 17.18
N VAL A 40 16.66 6.88 18.34
CA VAL A 40 15.88 7.28 19.51
C VAL A 40 15.25 8.64 19.17
N PRO A 41 13.91 8.78 19.18
CA PRO A 41 13.28 10.07 19.01
C PRO A 41 13.76 11.03 20.11
N PRO A 42 13.86 12.34 19.83
CA PRO A 42 14.17 13.30 20.89
C PRO A 42 13.13 13.21 22.01
N ASP A 43 13.60 13.23 23.25
CA ASP A 43 12.74 13.30 24.42
C ASP A 43 12.06 14.67 24.47
N TYR A 44 10.84 14.74 23.95
CA TYR A 44 10.02 15.92 24.12
C TYR A 44 9.37 15.88 25.50
N HIS A 45 9.83 16.75 26.40
CA HIS A 45 9.14 17.03 27.67
C HIS A 45 7.88 17.89 27.44
N LEU A 46 7.03 17.51 26.49
CA LEU A 46 5.76 18.19 26.27
C LEU A 46 4.93 18.03 27.53
N ARG A 47 4.66 19.15 28.18
CA ARG A 47 3.62 19.22 29.18
C ARG A 47 2.29 19.39 28.45
N PRO A 48 1.22 18.72 28.91
CA PRO A 48 -0.11 19.07 28.47
C PRO A 48 -0.29 20.59 28.58
N PRO A 49 -0.89 21.25 27.58
CA PRO A 49 -1.29 22.64 27.71
C PRO A 49 -2.09 22.79 29.02
N GLY A 50 -1.68 23.72 29.89
CA GLY A 50 -2.42 24.00 31.12
C GLY A 50 -3.80 24.60 30.81
N ASP A 51 -4.65 24.73 31.82
CA ASP A 51 -6.05 25.19 31.64
C ASP A 51 -6.14 26.59 30.97
N GLU A 52 -5.10 27.41 31.12
CA GLU A 52 -4.97 28.75 30.50
C GLU A 52 -4.57 28.71 29.01
N SER A 53 -4.20 27.53 28.50
CA SER A 53 -3.66 27.38 27.16
C SER A 53 -4.82 27.15 26.19
N GLU A 54 -4.97 28.05 25.23
CA GLU A 54 -5.97 27.92 24.17
C GLU A 54 -5.72 26.61 23.40
N VAL A 55 -6.55 25.59 23.64
CA VAL A 55 -6.49 24.31 22.90
C VAL A 55 -6.90 24.61 21.45
N LYS A 56 -5.91 24.93 20.61
CA LYS A 56 -6.14 25.14 19.19
C LYS A 56 -6.62 23.82 18.57
N GLY A 57 -7.89 23.79 18.17
CA GLY A 57 -8.45 22.69 17.38
C GLY A 57 -9.17 21.58 18.15
N ALA A 58 -9.72 21.86 19.34
CA ALA A 58 -10.66 20.94 19.98
C ALA A 58 -11.98 20.87 19.17
N PHE A 59 -12.03 20.00 18.15
CA PHE A 59 -13.25 19.68 17.43
C PHE A 59 -13.97 18.52 18.09
N THR A 60 -15.29 18.62 18.25
CA THR A 60 -16.07 17.46 18.68
C THR A 60 -16.11 16.40 17.58
N PRO A 61 -16.26 15.11 17.91
CA PRO A 61 -16.39 14.05 16.91
C PRO A 61 -17.47 14.35 15.85
N GLN A 62 -18.56 15.00 16.25
CA GLN A 62 -19.66 15.40 15.38
C GLN A 62 -19.22 16.49 14.38
N GLN A 63 -18.41 17.46 14.79
CA GLN A 63 -17.88 18.50 13.90
C GLN A 63 -16.91 17.90 12.86
N ILE A 64 -16.10 16.92 13.28
CA ILE A 64 -15.20 16.18 12.39
C ILE A 64 -16.01 15.40 11.36
N ALA A 65 -17.02 14.65 11.81
CA ALA A 65 -17.90 13.88 10.93
C ALA A 65 -18.64 14.79 9.93
N LYS A 66 -19.19 15.93 10.38
CA LYS A 66 -19.88 16.88 9.51
C LYS A 66 -18.94 17.43 8.42
N ARG A 67 -17.71 17.80 8.78
CA ARG A 67 -16.72 18.30 7.81
C ARG A 67 -16.30 17.22 6.81
N ALA A 68 -16.11 15.98 7.27
CA ALA A 68 -15.75 14.87 6.41
C ALA A 68 -16.85 14.54 5.38
N LEU A 69 -18.12 14.65 5.79
CA LEU A 69 -19.26 14.33 4.95
C LEU A 69 -19.66 15.47 4.00
N PHE A 70 -19.56 16.73 4.44
CA PHE A 70 -20.13 17.87 3.72
C PHE A 70 -19.11 18.97 3.35
N GLY A 71 -17.84 18.81 3.69
CA GLY A 71 -16.80 19.82 3.47
C GLY A 71 -16.79 20.93 4.54
N SER A 72 -15.85 21.87 4.41
CA SER A 72 -15.64 22.97 5.38
C SER A 72 -16.73 24.04 5.37
N ASP A 73 -17.53 24.11 4.30
CA ASP A 73 -18.45 25.23 4.03
C ASP A 73 -19.94 24.82 4.03
N ALA A 74 -20.28 23.71 4.69
CA ALA A 74 -21.65 23.24 4.81
C ALA A 74 -22.47 24.16 5.74
N ARG A 75 -23.00 25.24 5.14
CA ARG A 75 -23.87 26.27 5.73
C ARG A 75 -25.24 25.70 6.11
#